data_AF-A0A2V6P5X6-F1
#
_entry.id   AF-A0A2V6P5X6-F1
#
_cell.length_a   1.000
_cell.length_b   1.000
_cell.length_c   1.000
_cell.angle_alpha   90.00
_cell.angle_beta   90.00
_cell.angle_gamma   90.00
#
_symmetry.space_group_name_H-M   'P 1'
#
loop_
_entity.id
_entity.type
_entity.pdbx_description
1 polymer ?
#
loop_
_entity_poly.entity_id
_entity_poly.type
_entity_poly.pdbx_seq_one_letter_code
_entity_poly.pdbx_strand_id
1 'polypeptide(L)'
;MAFMAVIEQAGIPALRVAFTIAVIVFLFGGYVIFRKRHQFFDRDPNVENDFAVTRHNRLEAILFVWGGLTLVLISILYQVWTE
;
A
#
# COMPACT_ATOMS: atom_id res chain seq x y z
N MET A 1 21.85 25.54 -18.36
CA MET A 1 20.81 24.79 -19.09
C MET A 1 21.20 23.34 -19.37
N ALA A 2 22.42 23.02 -19.84
CA ALA A 2 22.82 21.63 -20.12
C ALA A 2 22.85 20.69 -18.90
N PHE A 3 23.29 21.17 -17.73
CA PHE A 3 23.38 20.35 -16.51
C PHE A 3 22.00 19.90 -15.97
N MET A 4 21.00 20.78 -16.03
CA MET A 4 19.63 20.46 -15.62
C MET A 4 18.99 19.39 -16.52
N ALA A 5 19.23 19.46 -17.83
CA ALA A 5 18.73 18.46 -18.77
C ALA A 5 19.27 17.05 -18.49
N VAL A 6 20.54 16.94 -18.09
CA VAL A 6 21.15 15.65 -17.69
C VAL A 6 20.55 15.12 -16.40
N ILE A 7 20.25 15.99 -15.42
CA ILE A 7 19.59 15.61 -14.17
C ILE A 7 18.15 15.13 -14.45
N GLU A 8 17.38 15.83 -15.28
CA GLU A 8 16.02 15.40 -15.64
C GLU A 8 16.02 14.06 -16.39
N GLN A 9 16.95 13.88 -17.33
CA GLN A 9 17.07 12.66 -18.12
C GLN A 9 17.37 11.42 -17.25
N ALA A 10 18.16 11.57 -16.19
CA ALA A 10 18.42 10.49 -15.23
C ALA A 10 17.39 10.41 -14.09
N GLY A 11 16.77 11.54 -13.74
CA GLY A 11 15.85 11.68 -12.61
C GLY A 11 14.53 10.94 -12.84
N ILE A 12 13.97 11.02 -14.06
CA ILE A 12 12.70 10.34 -14.39
C ILE A 12 12.84 8.82 -14.21
N PRO A 13 13.80 8.11 -14.84
CA PRO A 13 13.98 6.66 -14.64
C PRO A 13 14.20 6.28 -13.17
N ALA A 14 14.99 7.06 -12.43
CA ALA A 14 15.24 6.81 -11.02
C ALA A 14 13.95 6.89 -10.18
N LEU A 15 13.11 7.89 -10.45
CA LEU A 15 11.80 8.04 -9.81
C LEU A 15 10.86 6.86 -10.12
N ARG A 16 10.85 6.36 -11.37
CA ARG A 16 10.03 5.18 -11.75
C ARG A 16 10.43 3.95 -10.94
N VAL A 17 11.73 3.70 -10.83
CA VAL A 17 12.27 2.55 -10.08
C VAL A 17 11.98 2.71 -8.59
N ALA A 18 12.24 3.88 -8.02
CA ALA A 18 11.98 4.14 -6.60
C ALA A 18 10.48 3.96 -6.26
N PHE A 19 9.59 4.49 -7.10
CA PHE A 19 8.15 4.32 -6.94
C PHE A 19 7.73 2.85 -7.05
N THR A 20 8.27 2.12 -8.03
CA THR A 20 8.01 0.68 -8.18
C THR A 20 8.39 -0.11 -6.93
N ILE A 21 9.57 0.18 -6.35
CA ILE A 21 10.03 -0.44 -5.11
C ILE A 21 9.08 -0.12 -3.96
N ALA A 22 8.65 1.15 -3.82
CA ALA A 22 7.71 1.55 -2.79
C ALA A 22 6.36 0.81 -2.91
N VAL A 23 5.84 0.64 -4.13
CA VAL A 23 4.62 -0.15 -4.39
C VAL A 23 4.81 -1.61 -4.00
N ILE A 24 5.95 -2.22 -4.34
CA ILE A 24 6.26 -3.61 -3.95
C ILE A 24 6.29 -3.75 -2.42
N VAL A 25 6.96 -2.85 -1.71
CA VAL A 25 7.03 -2.85 -0.24
C VAL A 25 5.63 -2.69 0.36
N PHE A 26 4.80 -1.80 -0.19
CA PHE A 26 3.41 -1.64 0.22
C PHE A 26 2.65 -2.95 0.06
N LEU A 27 2.65 -3.57 -1.13
CA LEU A 27 1.97 -4.84 -1.39
C LEU A 27 2.45 -5.95 -0.46
N PHE A 28 3.76 -6.04 -0.23
CA PHE A 28 4.33 -7.02 0.69
C PHE A 28 3.88 -6.79 2.13
N GLY A 29 3.85 -5.54 2.59
CA GLY A 29 3.30 -5.16 3.89
C GLY A 29 1.85 -5.62 4.05
N GLY A 30 1.02 -5.38 3.03
CA GLY A 30 -0.37 -5.84 3.00
C GLY A 30 -0.47 -7.36 3.09
N TYR A 31 0.35 -8.09 2.33
CA TYR A 31 0.42 -9.55 2.38
C TYR A 31 0.79 -10.05 3.79
N VAL A 32 1.81 -9.47 4.43
CA VAL A 32 2.24 -9.87 5.78
C VAL A 32 1.15 -9.60 6.82
N ILE A 33 0.50 -8.43 6.76
CA ILE A 33 -0.62 -8.07 7.63
C ILE A 33 -1.76 -9.06 7.46
N PHE A 34 -2.14 -9.36 6.21
CA PHE A 34 -3.20 -10.31 5.92
C PHE A 34 -2.88 -11.73 6.41
N ARG A 35 -1.62 -12.17 6.25
CA ARG A 35 -1.17 -13.48 6.74
C ARG A 35 -1.19 -13.56 8.27
N LYS A 36 -0.83 -12.48 8.96
CA LYS A 36 -0.83 -12.38 10.42
C LYS A 36 -2.12 -11.79 10.99
N ARG A 37 -3.19 -11.68 10.19
CA ARG A 37 -4.43 -10.99 10.58
C ARG A 37 -5.03 -11.50 11.89
N HIS A 38 -4.93 -12.80 12.16
CA HIS A 38 -5.41 -13.38 13.41
C HIS A 38 -4.63 -12.85 14.62
N GLN A 39 -3.31 -12.64 14.49
CA GLN A 39 -2.50 -12.09 15.57
C GLN A 39 -2.81 -10.60 15.83
N PHE A 40 -3.20 -9.85 14.79
CA PHE A 40 -3.42 -8.41 14.87
C PHE A 40 -4.87 -8.01 15.13
N PHE A 41 -5.83 -8.86 14.75
CA PHE A 41 -7.25 -8.52 14.73
C PHE A 41 -8.15 -9.59 15.39
N ASP A 42 -7.58 -10.54 16.13
CA ASP A 42 -8.36 -11.39 17.03
C ASP A 42 -8.89 -10.59 18.24
N ARG A 43 -9.73 -11.26 19.03
CA ARG A 43 -10.39 -10.68 20.19
C ARG A 43 -9.39 -10.17 21.23
N ASP A 44 -9.53 -8.91 21.61
CA ASP A 44 -8.86 -8.29 22.74
C ASP A 44 -9.75 -8.37 23.99
N PRO A 45 -9.33 -9.10 25.04
CA PRO A 45 -10.09 -9.19 26.29
C PRO A 45 -10.18 -7.87 27.05
N ASN A 46 -9.34 -6.88 26.74
CA ASN A 46 -9.33 -5.58 27.40
C ASN A 46 -10.31 -4.58 26.78
N VAL A 47 -11.03 -4.97 25.72
CA VAL A 47 -12.00 -4.11 25.02
C VAL A 47 -13.41 -4.62 25.26
N GLU A 48 -14.21 -3.82 25.97
CA GLU A 48 -15.56 -4.19 26.41
C GLU A 48 -16.52 -4.48 25.25
N ASN A 49 -16.37 -3.78 24.12
CA ASN A 49 -17.22 -3.90 22.93
C ASN A 49 -16.59 -4.72 21.78
N ASP A 50 -15.69 -5.66 22.09
CA ASP A 50 -15.07 -6.54 21.11
C ASP A 50 -15.98 -7.72 20.72
N PHE A 51 -17.07 -7.40 20.02
CA PHE A 51 -17.98 -8.37 19.42
C PHE A 51 -17.48 -8.84 18.05
N ALA A 52 -17.91 -10.03 17.63
CA ALA A 52 -17.55 -10.58 16.32
C ALA A 52 -17.89 -9.65 15.16
N VAL A 53 -19.04 -8.97 15.24
CA VAL A 53 -19.46 -7.98 14.23
C VAL A 53 -18.51 -6.78 14.19
N THR A 54 -18.07 -6.26 15.34
CA THR A 54 -17.14 -5.12 15.41
C THR A 54 -15.78 -5.48 14.80
N ARG A 55 -15.28 -6.70 15.03
CA ARG A 55 -14.03 -7.18 14.42
C ARG A 55 -14.15 -7.32 12.91
N HIS A 56 -15.25 -7.90 12.44
CA HIS A 56 -15.50 -8.04 11.01
C HIS A 56 -15.54 -6.69 10.31
N ASN A 57 -16.32 -5.73 10.83
CA ASN A 57 -16.42 -4.38 10.28
C ASN A 57 -15.06 -3.66 10.24
N ARG A 58 -14.22 -3.86 11.26
CA ARG A 58 -12.86 -3.30 11.30
C ARG A 58 -11.99 -3.89 10.18
N LEU A 59 -12.03 -5.20 9.99
CA LEU A 59 -11.30 -5.87 8.92
C LEU A 59 -11.77 -5.37 7.55
N GLU A 60 -13.09 -5.26 7.34
CA GLU A 60 -13.66 -4.73 6.10
C GLU A 60 -13.21 -3.29 5.81
N ALA A 61 -13.25 -2.41 6.82
CA ALA A 61 -12.81 -1.03 6.68
C ALA A 61 -11.33 -0.93 6.28
N ILE A 62 -10.46 -1.74 6.91
CA ILE A 62 -9.04 -1.80 6.57
C ILE A 62 -8.86 -2.33 5.14
N LEU A 63 -9.52 -3.43 4.79
CA LEU A 63 -9.44 -4.01 3.45
C LEU A 63 -9.95 -3.06 2.36
N PHE A 64 -11.01 -2.30 2.64
CA PHE A 64 -11.57 -1.33 1.71
C PHE A 64 -10.59 -0.19 1.43
N VAL A 65 -10.04 0.44 2.47
CA VAL A 65 -9.04 1.52 2.32
C VAL A 65 -7.78 0.99 1.65
N TRP A 66 -7.29 -0.17 2.08
CA TRP A 66 -6.09 -0.78 1.51
C TRP A 66 -6.29 -1.15 0.04
N GLY A 67 -7.44 -1.72 -0.31
CA GLY A 67 -7.81 -2.06 -1.68
C GLY A 67 -7.90 -0.83 -2.57
N GLY A 68 -8.55 0.24 -2.09
CA GLY A 68 -8.61 1.52 -2.80
C GLY A 68 -7.23 2.10 -3.06
N LEU A 69 -6.37 2.15 -2.04
CA LEU A 69 -4.97 2.61 -2.20
C LEU A 69 -4.19 1.73 -3.18
N THR A 70 -4.37 0.41 -3.12
CA THR A 70 -3.72 -0.54 -4.03
C THR A 70 -4.09 -0.24 -5.48
N LEU A 71 -5.39 -0.02 -5.77
CA LEU A 71 -5.85 0.32 -7.13
C LEU A 71 -5.25 1.63 -7.62
N VAL A 72 -5.24 2.67 -6.79
CA VAL A 72 -4.63 3.97 -7.13
C VAL A 72 -3.13 3.81 -7.43
N LEU A 73 -2.39 3.13 -6.56
CA LEU A 73 -0.95 2.93 -6.72
C LEU A 73 -0.60 2.13 -7.98
N ILE A 74 -1.37 1.07 -8.28
CA ILE A 74 -1.19 0.28 -9.51
C ILE A 74 -1.51 1.12 -10.75
N SER A 75 -2.57 1.94 -10.70
CA SER A 75 -2.92 2.85 -11.80
C SER A 75 -1.82 3.86 -12.09
N ILE A 76 -1.27 4.49 -11.04
CA ILE A 76 -0.13 5.42 -11.16
C ILE A 76 1.11 4.67 -11.67
N LEU A 77 1.38 3.47 -11.15
CA LEU A 77 2.52 2.67 -11.60
C LEU A 77 2.42 2.38 -13.09
N TYR A 78 1.24 2.01 -13.56
CA TYR A 78 0.97 1.80 -14.98
C TYR A 78 1.25 3.07 -15.78
N GLN A 79 0.63 4.20 -15.41
CA GLN A 79 0.82 5.49 -16.10
C GLN A 79 2.30 5.89 -16.19
N VAL A 80 3.03 5.79 -15.09
CA VAL A 80 4.46 6.13 -15.01
C VAL A 80 5.33 5.30 -15.93
N TRP A 81 4.93 4.06 -16.26
CA TRP A 81 5.70 3.19 -17.16
C TRP A 81 5.22 3.23 -18.61
N THR A 82 4.01 3.72 -18.89
CA THR A 82 3.44 3.80 -20.24
C THR A 82 3.55 5.18 -20.89
N GLU A 83 3.63 6.23 -20.08
CA GLU A 83 3.91 7.61 -20.52
C GLU A 83 5.41 7.92 -20.41
#